data_AF-A0A5J4QQA7-F1
#
_entry.id   AF-A0A5J4QQA7-F1
#
_cell.length_a   1.000
_cell.length_b   1.000
_cell.length_c   1.000
_cell.angle_alpha   90.00
_cell.angle_beta   90.00
_cell.angle_gamma   90.00
#
_symmetry.space_group_name_H-M   'P 1'
#
loop_
_entity.id
_entity.type
_entity.pdbx_description
1 polymer ?
#
loop_
_entity_poly.entity_id
_entity_poly.type
_entity_poly.pdbx_seq_one_letter_code
_entity_poly.pdbx_strand_id
1 'polypeptide(L)'
;MTSNYTRLRKFKMDGSKFINQITEKADYAKTLDLEEVYHHINVSDNILPCFGFAFKGMTYCYRRFSYGFKNSSFIFNKKLVIALREIR
;
A
#
# COMPACT_ATOMS: atom_id res chain seq x y z
N MET A 1 8.89 -2.89 -14.03
CA MET A 1 9.84 -3.72 -13.27
C MET A 1 9.06 -4.67 -12.36
N THR A 2 9.41 -5.97 -12.40
CA THR A 2 8.98 -7.12 -11.54
C THR A 2 7.49 -7.47 -11.36
N SER A 3 6.64 -7.31 -12.39
CA SER A 3 5.27 -7.84 -12.32
C SER A 3 5.17 -9.37 -12.41
N ASN A 4 6.21 -10.09 -12.83
CA ASN A 4 6.07 -11.53 -13.16
C ASN A 4 6.39 -12.48 -12.00
N TYR A 5 7.09 -12.01 -10.95
CA TYR A 5 7.54 -12.84 -9.83
C TYR A 5 6.56 -12.90 -8.65
N THR A 6 5.55 -12.04 -8.63
CA THR A 6 4.52 -12.03 -7.59
C THR A 6 3.16 -12.27 -8.23
N ARG A 7 2.30 -13.10 -7.63
CA ARG A 7 0.92 -13.26 -8.12
C ARG A 7 0.14 -11.97 -7.82
N LEU A 8 -0.54 -11.41 -8.83
CA LEU A 8 -1.43 -10.26 -8.61
C LEU A 8 -2.61 -10.72 -7.74
N ARG A 9 -2.87 -10.00 -6.66
CA ARG A 9 -4.07 -10.21 -5.84
C ARG A 9 -5.20 -9.38 -6.44
N LYS A 10 -6.33 -10.01 -6.80
CA LYS A 10 -7.55 -9.26 -7.08
C LYS A 10 -7.94 -8.52 -5.81
N PHE A 11 -7.88 -7.19 -5.86
CA PHE A 11 -8.19 -6.32 -4.74
C PHE A 11 -8.97 -5.13 -5.28
N LYS A 12 -10.04 -4.76 -4.58
CA LYS A 12 -10.83 -3.57 -4.83
C LYS A 12 -11.10 -2.93 -3.48
N MET A 13 -10.71 -1.68 -3.33
CA MET A 13 -11.01 -0.90 -2.13
C MET A 13 -12.43 -0.35 -2.26
N ASP A 14 -13.15 -0.27 -1.14
CA ASP A 14 -14.45 0.39 -1.11
C ASP A 14 -14.25 1.87 -1.42
N GLY A 15 -15.03 2.36 -2.39
CA GLY A 15 -14.93 3.74 -2.88
C GLY A 15 -15.81 4.71 -2.09
N SER A 16 -15.86 5.96 -2.54
CA SER A 16 -16.66 7.03 -1.93
C SER A 16 -18.14 6.69 -1.73
N LYS A 17 -18.71 5.81 -2.56
CA LYS A 17 -20.09 5.32 -2.40
C LYS A 17 -20.32 4.61 -1.07
N PHE A 18 -19.34 3.86 -0.57
CA PHE A 18 -19.44 3.19 0.72
C PHE A 18 -19.40 4.20 1.87
N ILE A 19 -18.52 5.21 1.79
CA ILE A 19 -18.44 6.28 2.78
C ILE A 19 -19.79 6.99 2.91
N ASN A 20 -20.43 7.33 1.79
CA ASN A 20 -21.75 7.98 1.79
C ASN A 20 -22.87 7.11 2.40
N GLN A 21 -22.71 5.79 2.48
CA GLN A 21 -23.69 4.89 3.10
C GLN A 21 -23.55 4.84 4.63
N ILE A 22 -22.38 5.16 5.16
CA ILE A 22 -22.06 5.05 6.60
C ILE A 22 -22.00 6.41 7.31
N THR A 23 -22.18 7.51 6.58
CA THR A 23 -22.12 8.88 7.10
C THR A 23 -23.48 9.56 6.97
N GLU A 24 -23.96 10.16 8.06
CA GLU A 24 -25.17 10.97 8.08
C GLU A 24 -24.88 12.44 7.79
N LYS A 25 -25.90 13.19 7.38
CA LYS A 25 -25.75 14.61 6.98
C LYS A 25 -25.28 15.53 8.11
N ALA A 26 -25.38 15.10 9.37
CA ALA A 26 -24.96 15.85 10.55
C ALA A 26 -23.62 15.38 11.14
N ASP A 27 -22.98 14.36 10.55
CA ASP A 27 -21.72 13.82 11.07
C ASP A 27 -20.56 14.76 10.81
N TYR A 28 -19.70 14.93 11.82
CA TYR A 28 -18.42 15.60 11.65
C TYR A 28 -17.39 14.61 11.11
N ALA A 29 -16.90 14.88 9.91
CA ALA A 29 -15.86 14.08 9.25
C ALA A 29 -14.58 14.89 9.02
N LYS A 30 -13.42 14.24 9.15
CA LYS A 30 -12.13 14.81 8.80
C LYS A 30 -11.40 13.88 7.84
N THR A 31 -10.96 14.41 6.71
CA THR A 31 -10.09 13.70 5.78
C THR A 31 -8.64 13.83 6.23
N LEU A 32 -7.97 12.70 6.38
CA LEU A 32 -6.52 12.63 6.58
C LEU A 32 -5.92 11.97 5.35
N ASP A 33 -5.12 12.72 4.60
CA ASP A 33 -4.28 12.13 3.56
C ASP A 33 -2.96 11.69 4.17
N LEU A 34 -2.50 10.50 3.77
CA LEU A 34 -1.24 9.92 4.25
C LEU A 34 -0.22 10.01 3.11
N GLU A 35 0.76 10.88 3.29
CA GLU A 35 1.83 11.06 2.32
C GLU A 35 2.74 9.82 2.28
N GLU A 36 3.18 9.46 1.07
CA GLU A 36 4.14 8.38 0.85
C GLU A 36 3.77 7.03 1.50
N VAL A 37 2.47 6.69 1.52
CA VAL A 37 1.91 5.51 2.22
C VAL A 37 2.66 4.20 2.01
N TYR A 38 3.19 3.96 0.82
CA TYR A 38 3.90 2.73 0.51
C TYR A 38 5.32 2.70 1.08
N HIS A 39 5.94 3.86 1.30
CA HIS A 39 7.26 3.96 1.92
C HIS A 39 7.23 3.61 3.42
N HIS A 40 6.06 3.67 4.08
CA HIS A 40 5.92 3.22 5.47
C HIS A 40 5.99 1.71 5.62
N ILE A 41 5.93 0.93 4.53
CA ILE A 41 5.94 -0.53 4.56
C ILE A 41 7.29 -1.06 4.09
N ASN A 42 7.96 -1.77 5.01
CA ASN A 42 9.21 -2.47 4.70
C ASN A 42 8.96 -3.68 3.78
N VAL A 43 9.86 -3.84 2.82
CA VAL A 43 9.98 -5.02 1.97
C VAL A 43 10.64 -6.12 2.81
N SER A 44 10.03 -7.30 2.84
CA SER A 44 10.64 -8.47 3.49
C SER A 44 11.88 -8.92 2.71
N ASP A 45 12.93 -9.33 3.43
CA ASP A 45 14.19 -9.82 2.84
C ASP A 45 13.96 -10.95 1.81
N ASN A 46 12.93 -11.77 2.01
CA ASN A 46 12.56 -12.86 1.10
C ASN A 46 12.15 -12.39 -0.30
N ILE A 47 11.63 -11.17 -0.43
CA ILE A 47 11.19 -10.60 -1.71
C ILE A 47 12.06 -9.42 -2.16
N LEU A 48 13.02 -9.00 -1.33
CA LEU A 48 13.96 -7.90 -1.62
C LEU A 48 14.68 -8.04 -2.98
N PRO A 49 15.09 -9.24 -3.44
CA PRO A 49 15.68 -9.41 -4.78
C PRO A 49 14.75 -8.98 -5.93
N CYS A 50 13.43 -9.00 -5.73
CA CYS A 50 12.44 -8.55 -6.73
C CYS A 50 12.32 -7.03 -6.82
N PHE A 51 13.01 -6.28 -5.96
CA PHE A 51 13.00 -4.82 -5.93
C PHE A 51 14.36 -4.22 -6.33
N GLY A 52 15.21 -5.02 -6.97
CA GLY A 52 16.51 -4.62 -7.48
C GLY A 52 16.43 -3.78 -8.75
N PHE A 53 17.32 -2.79 -8.88
CA PHE A 53 17.58 -2.06 -10.12
C PHE A 53 19.07 -1.69 -10.22
N ALA A 54 19.55 -1.51 -11.45
CA ALA A 54 20.91 -1.04 -11.71
C ALA A 54 20.90 0.45 -12.06
N PHE A 55 21.81 1.22 -11.47
CA PHE A 55 22.00 2.64 -11.78
C PHE A 55 23.49 2.98 -11.69
N LYS A 56 24.04 3.61 -12.74
CA LYS A 56 25.45 4.01 -12.82
C LYS A 56 26.45 2.88 -12.44
N GLY A 57 26.19 1.67 -12.92
CA GLY A 57 27.06 0.51 -12.67
C GLY A 57 26.95 -0.09 -11.26
N MET A 58 26.07 0.44 -10.40
CA MET A 58 25.77 -0.10 -9.07
C MET A 58 24.39 -0.74 -9.04
N THR A 59 24.23 -1.78 -8.23
CA THR A 59 22.94 -2.41 -7.96
C THR A 59 22.36 -1.91 -6.64
N TYR A 60 21.08 -1.57 -6.68
CA TYR A 60 20.32 -1.06 -5.54
C TYR A 60 19.04 -1.87 -5.38
N CYS A 61 18.53 -1.98 -4.16
CA CYS A 61 17.24 -2.60 -3.88
C CYS A 61 16.38 -1.66 -3.04
N TYR A 62 15.10 -1.54 -3.39
CA TYR A 62 14.16 -0.82 -2.52
C TYR A 62 13.88 -1.64 -1.25
N ARG A 63 14.21 -1.07 -0.09
CA ARG A 63 13.88 -1.65 1.23
C ARG A 63 12.44 -1.35 1.67
N ARG A 64 11.76 -0.43 0.99
CA ARG A 64 10.37 -0.03 1.23
C ARG A 64 9.58 -0.19 -0.06
N PHE A 65 8.26 -0.34 0.02
CA PHE A 65 7.50 -0.47 -1.21
C PHE A 65 7.57 0.80 -2.05
N SER A 66 7.99 0.63 -3.30
CA SER A 66 8.00 1.68 -4.29
C SER A 66 6.65 1.78 -5.01
N TYR A 67 6.40 2.95 -5.57
CA TYR A 67 5.32 3.14 -6.53
C TYR A 67 5.53 2.22 -7.74
N GLY A 68 4.44 1.63 -8.24
CA GLY A 68 4.46 0.70 -9.36
C GLY A 68 4.50 -0.79 -8.99
N PHE A 69 4.65 -1.14 -7.71
CA PHE A 69 4.43 -2.53 -7.30
C PHE A 69 2.93 -2.88 -7.29
N LYS A 70 2.55 -3.86 -8.11
CA LYS A 70 1.14 -4.17 -8.42
C LYS A 70 0.27 -4.61 -7.24
N ASN A 71 0.89 -5.02 -6.13
CA ASN A 71 0.19 -5.44 -4.91
C ASN A 71 0.28 -4.39 -3.78
N SER A 72 0.87 -3.20 -4.01
CA SER A 72 1.07 -2.18 -2.97
C SER A 72 -0.22 -1.80 -2.26
N SER A 73 -1.29 -1.50 -3.01
CA SER A 73 -2.58 -1.10 -2.43
C SER A 73 -3.22 -2.20 -1.60
N PHE A 74 -3.11 -3.46 -2.03
CA PHE A 74 -3.62 -4.61 -1.27
C PHE A 74 -2.88 -4.80 0.06
N ILE A 75 -1.54 -4.75 0.03
CA ILE A 75 -0.74 -4.96 1.24
C ILE A 75 -0.91 -3.79 2.20
N PHE A 76 -0.96 -2.56 1.68
CA PHE A 76 -1.25 -1.38 2.48
C PHE A 76 -2.61 -1.47 3.16
N ASN A 77 -3.69 -1.79 2.43
CA ASN A 77 -5.01 -1.94 3.02
C ASN A 77 -5.04 -3.02 4.12
N LYS A 78 -4.35 -4.16 3.93
CA LYS A 78 -4.25 -5.19 4.96
C LYS A 78 -3.60 -4.67 6.25
N LYS A 79 -2.56 -3.84 6.13
CA LYS A 79 -1.90 -3.20 7.29
C LYS A 79 -2.79 -2.14 7.93
N LEU A 80 -3.44 -1.31 7.12
CA LEU A 80 -4.36 -0.27 7.59
C LEU A 80 -5.53 -0.86 8.39
N VAL A 81 -6.14 -1.96 7.93
CA VAL A 81 -7.24 -2.63 8.66
C VAL A 81 -6.80 -3.11 10.04
N ILE A 82 -5.56 -3.60 10.18
CA ILE A 82 -5.03 -4.00 11.48
C ILE A 82 -4.83 -2.76 12.36
N ALA A 83 -4.17 -1.71 11.84
CA ALA A 83 -3.94 -0.48 12.60
C ALA A 83 -5.26 0.18 13.06
N LEU A 84 -6.28 0.21 12.21
CA LEU A 84 -7.60 0.75 12.56
C LEU A 84 -8.30 -0.06 13.65
N ARG A 85 -8.03 -1.36 13.79
CA ARG A 85 -8.58 -2.17 14.89
C ARG A 85 -7.94 -1.85 16.24
N GLU A 86 -6.70 -1.39 16.23
CA GLU A 86 -5.98 -1.00 17.46
C GLU A 86 -6.38 0.40 17.96
N ILE A 87 -6.84 1.27 17.05
CA ILE A 87 -7.27 2.64 17.40
C ILE A 87 -8.73 2.67 17.89
N ARG A 88 -9.53 1.67 17.49
CA ARG A 88 -10.96 1.60 17.74
C ARG A 88 -11.28 0.94 19.06
#